data_AF-A0A6A1X3E9-F1
#
_entry.id   AF-A0A6A1X3E9-F1
#
_cell.length_a   1.000
_cell.length_b   1.000
_cell.length_c   1.000
_cell.angle_alpha   90.00
_cell.angle_beta   90.00
_cell.angle_gamma   90.00
#
_symmetry.space_group_name_H-M   'P 1'
#
loop_
_entity.id
_entity.type
_entity.pdbx_description
1 polymer ?
#
loop_
_entity_poly.entity_id
_entity_poly.type
_entity_poly.pdbx_seq_one_letter_code
_entity_poly.pdbx_strand_id
1 'polypeptide(L)'
;MKPQHLIQAFSRTNRIFNATKRYGQVVTLQYPLEYSKKIDEALLLYSNGGASEVSAPAWKTIKHDLKQAAQELKALTISSEDIDESSPESIEKIKLFVRAFQKVDRLLSSAQVYDEFEDEEERNSLGITVQKLQSMAGLYQNAHEKIKKEGGDDPNPLMLDLDYELEAVKSFEVNYNYLMNLIQTFVPNEKTTEKTEIDPKADARVKKFIELYKRSNTAIGEIIEKFWDDLKQEPNNFAGKDVLVIMYSRVREIQDVALQMFSEEWAVPIEELNAVRDSWNGGEVPELNGNYDEYSGRHDESKLRYKHNLRKAAKKLFINTLAPLQQF
;
A
#
# COMPACT_ATOMS: atom_id res chain seq x y z
N MET A 1 -3.60 37.09 -12.45
CA MET A 1 -2.13 37.09 -12.71
C MET A 1 -1.89 37.26 -14.20
N LYS A 2 -0.76 37.86 -14.61
CA LYS A 2 -0.36 37.83 -16.03
C LYS A 2 0.10 36.41 -16.41
N PRO A 3 -0.09 35.94 -17.66
CA PRO A 3 0.31 34.61 -18.11
C PRO A 3 1.75 34.23 -17.78
N GLN A 4 2.72 35.15 -17.96
CA GLN A 4 4.12 34.90 -17.62
C GLN A 4 4.36 34.62 -16.13
N HIS A 5 3.60 35.26 -15.25
CA HIS A 5 3.76 35.07 -13.80
C HIS A 5 3.18 33.71 -13.35
N LEU A 6 2.14 33.21 -14.02
CA LEU A 6 1.60 31.86 -13.80
C LEU A 6 2.66 30.80 -14.15
N ILE A 7 3.23 30.87 -15.36
CA ILE A 7 4.27 29.92 -15.78
C ILE A 7 5.51 30.00 -14.88
N GLN A 8 5.96 31.21 -14.52
CA GLN A 8 7.09 31.37 -13.61
C GLN A 8 6.83 30.80 -12.21
N ALA A 9 5.60 30.94 -11.68
CA ALA A 9 5.23 30.37 -10.39
C ALA A 9 5.22 28.83 -10.46
N PHE A 10 4.59 28.25 -11.48
CA PHE A 10 4.51 26.79 -11.65
C PHE A 10 5.89 26.18 -11.95
N SER A 11 6.75 26.87 -12.69
CA SER A 11 8.12 26.43 -12.98
C SER A 11 8.97 26.24 -11.71
N ARG A 12 8.64 26.91 -10.59
CA ARG A 12 9.36 26.73 -9.32
C ARG A 12 9.27 25.29 -8.78
N THR A 13 8.17 24.58 -9.07
CA THR A 13 7.96 23.21 -8.60
C THR A 13 8.57 22.16 -9.54
N ASN A 14 8.68 22.47 -10.84
CA ASN A 14 9.11 21.54 -11.90
C ASN A 14 10.64 21.40 -12.10
N ARG A 15 11.45 21.75 -11.09
CA ARG A 15 12.90 21.51 -11.12
C ARG A 15 13.21 20.03 -10.91
N ILE A 16 14.04 19.45 -11.78
CA ILE A 16 14.50 18.06 -11.71
C ILE A 16 15.25 17.85 -10.39
N PHE A 17 14.98 16.74 -9.69
CA PHE A 17 15.65 16.37 -8.44
C PHE A 17 16.21 14.95 -8.51
N ASN A 18 15.34 13.95 -8.66
CA ASN A 18 15.68 12.54 -8.79
C ASN A 18 14.60 11.82 -9.63
N ALA A 19 14.80 10.53 -9.92
CA ALA A 19 13.88 9.73 -10.74
C ALA A 19 12.44 9.67 -10.19
N THR A 20 12.27 9.77 -8.87
CA THR A 20 10.95 9.72 -8.23
C THR A 20 10.16 11.03 -8.32
N LYS A 21 10.82 12.18 -8.57
CA LYS A 21 10.14 13.47 -8.73
C LYS A 21 9.82 13.76 -10.20
N ARG A 22 8.68 13.24 -10.67
CA ARG A 22 8.24 13.38 -12.08
C ARG A 22 7.46 14.65 -12.41
N TYR A 23 6.80 15.25 -11.43
CA TYR A 23 6.00 16.46 -11.60
C TYR A 23 6.08 17.37 -10.37
N GLY A 24 5.66 18.63 -10.53
CA GLY A 24 5.45 19.56 -9.43
C GLY A 24 3.97 19.75 -9.16
N GLN A 25 3.53 19.49 -7.93
CA GLN A 25 2.14 19.72 -7.54
C GLN A 25 1.91 21.21 -7.26
N VAL A 26 0.83 21.76 -7.82
CA VAL A 26 0.39 23.13 -7.59
C VAL A 26 -1.05 23.11 -7.09
N VAL A 27 -1.25 23.55 -5.86
CA VAL A 27 -2.58 23.68 -5.25
C VAL A 27 -2.99 25.16 -5.28
N THR A 28 -4.22 25.45 -5.71
CA THR A 28 -4.71 26.82 -5.89
C THR A 28 -5.99 27.02 -5.08
N LEU A 29 -6.15 28.21 -4.50
CA LEU A 29 -7.33 28.60 -3.72
C LEU A 29 -8.25 29.55 -4.50
N GLN A 30 -8.21 29.47 -5.84
CA GLN A 30 -8.95 30.34 -6.74
C GLN A 30 -10.19 29.61 -7.27
N TYR A 31 -11.15 30.35 -7.84
CA TYR A 31 -12.30 29.74 -8.50
C TYR A 31 -11.84 28.81 -9.64
N PRO A 32 -12.13 27.49 -9.57
CA PRO A 32 -11.49 26.51 -10.44
C PRO A 32 -11.69 26.79 -11.93
N LEU A 33 -12.92 27.11 -12.33
CA LEU A 33 -13.28 27.30 -13.73
C LEU A 33 -12.59 28.51 -14.37
N GLU A 34 -12.47 29.61 -13.61
CA GLU A 34 -11.86 30.85 -14.10
C GLU A 34 -10.33 30.75 -14.08
N TYR A 35 -9.78 30.06 -13.08
CA TYR A 35 -8.34 29.86 -12.97
C TYR A 35 -7.82 28.86 -14.01
N SER A 36 -8.56 27.79 -14.28
CA SER A 36 -8.24 26.83 -15.35
C SER A 36 -8.09 27.51 -16.71
N LYS A 37 -9.05 28.38 -17.09
CA LYS A 37 -8.96 29.14 -18.35
C LYS A 37 -7.69 29.98 -18.43
N LYS A 38 -7.31 30.64 -17.34
CA LYS A 38 -6.07 31.44 -17.28
C LYS A 38 -4.81 30.59 -17.38
N ILE A 39 -4.84 29.35 -16.87
CA ILE A 39 -3.76 28.37 -17.05
C ILE A 39 -3.70 27.93 -18.51
N ASP A 40 -4.83 27.56 -19.11
CA ASP A 40 -4.92 27.11 -20.50
C ASP A 40 -4.43 28.19 -21.48
N GLU A 41 -4.87 29.44 -21.27
CA GLU A 41 -4.40 30.60 -22.05
C GLU A 41 -2.88 30.81 -21.90
N ALA A 42 -2.34 30.66 -20.69
CA ALA A 42 -0.90 30.78 -20.46
C ALA A 42 -0.12 29.64 -21.11
N LEU A 43 -0.59 28.40 -20.98
CA LEU A 43 0.03 27.24 -21.63
C LEU A 43 -0.03 27.36 -23.15
N LEU A 44 -1.17 27.78 -23.72
CA LEU A 44 -1.29 27.97 -25.18
C LEU A 44 -0.30 29.02 -25.70
N LEU A 45 -0.13 30.13 -24.97
CA LEU A 45 0.77 31.22 -25.34
C LEU A 45 2.25 30.81 -25.34
N TYR A 46 2.64 29.87 -24.47
CA TYR A 46 4.04 29.51 -24.24
C TYR A 46 4.43 28.07 -24.65
N SER A 47 3.47 27.22 -25.03
CA SER A 47 3.73 25.81 -25.36
C SER A 47 3.91 25.53 -26.86
N ASN A 48 3.81 26.53 -27.73
CA ASN A 48 3.92 26.40 -29.20
C ASN A 48 3.12 25.21 -29.78
N GLY A 49 1.94 24.93 -29.21
CA GLY A 49 1.06 23.82 -29.61
C GLY A 49 1.10 22.57 -28.73
N GLY A 50 2.02 22.48 -27.76
CA GLY A 50 2.18 21.32 -26.86
C GLY A 50 1.40 21.40 -25.53
N ALA A 51 0.37 22.24 -25.41
CA ALA A 51 -0.31 22.52 -24.13
C ALA A 51 -0.85 21.26 -23.41
N SER A 52 -1.23 20.24 -24.17
CA SER A 52 -1.71 18.95 -23.65
C SER A 52 -0.64 18.07 -23.01
N GLU A 53 0.65 18.24 -23.36
CA GLU A 53 1.74 17.40 -22.85
C GLU A 53 2.31 17.92 -21.51
N VAL A 54 1.96 19.16 -21.13
CA VAL A 54 2.51 19.84 -19.96
C VAL A 54 1.67 19.61 -18.70
N SER A 55 0.39 19.23 -18.86
CA SER A 55 -0.56 19.08 -17.76
C SER A 55 -0.76 17.61 -17.39
N ALA A 56 -1.02 17.34 -16.11
CA ALA A 56 -1.39 16.01 -15.65
C ALA A 56 -2.71 15.56 -16.32
N PRO A 57 -2.87 14.27 -16.67
CA PRO A 57 -4.13 13.76 -17.22
C PRO A 57 -5.30 13.97 -16.25
N ALA A 58 -6.54 14.03 -16.73
CA ALA A 58 -7.68 14.11 -15.83
C ALA A 58 -7.83 12.85 -14.96
N TRP A 59 -8.42 12.97 -13.76
CA TRP A 59 -8.72 11.84 -12.86
C TRP A 59 -9.39 10.68 -13.60
N LYS A 60 -10.39 10.98 -14.44
CA LYS A 60 -11.12 9.97 -15.23
C LYS A 60 -10.20 9.12 -16.11
N THR A 61 -9.16 9.72 -16.70
CA THR A 61 -8.18 9.02 -17.53
C THR A 61 -7.27 8.16 -16.67
N ILE A 62 -6.69 8.71 -15.60
CA ILE A 62 -5.85 7.97 -14.65
C ILE A 62 -6.61 6.77 -14.06
N LYS A 63 -7.87 6.99 -13.63
CA LYS A 63 -8.76 5.96 -13.09
C LYS A 63 -9.01 4.84 -14.11
N HIS A 64 -9.27 5.18 -15.36
CA HIS A 64 -9.47 4.19 -16.43
C HIS A 64 -8.20 3.36 -16.65
N ASP A 65 -7.07 4.03 -16.84
CA ASP A 65 -5.79 3.38 -17.16
C ASP A 65 -5.28 2.52 -16.01
N LEU A 66 -5.47 2.99 -14.77
CA LEU A 66 -5.13 2.22 -13.57
C LEU A 66 -6.01 0.98 -13.42
N LYS A 67 -7.32 1.07 -13.68
CA LYS A 67 -8.21 -0.11 -13.65
C LYS A 67 -7.79 -1.14 -14.71
N GLN A 68 -7.46 -0.69 -15.91
CA GLN A 68 -6.99 -1.58 -16.96
C GLN A 68 -5.65 -2.23 -16.56
N ALA A 69 -4.69 -1.45 -16.08
CA ALA A 69 -3.40 -1.95 -15.62
C ALA A 69 -3.54 -2.94 -14.45
N ALA A 70 -4.45 -2.68 -13.51
CA ALA A 70 -4.76 -3.57 -12.40
C ALA A 70 -5.33 -4.91 -12.88
N GLN A 71 -6.21 -4.89 -13.88
CA GLN A 71 -6.75 -6.10 -14.51
C GLN A 71 -5.66 -6.89 -15.26
N GLU A 72 -4.80 -6.20 -16.02
CA GLU A 72 -3.65 -6.78 -16.70
C GLU A 72 -2.72 -7.47 -15.69
N LEU A 73 -2.35 -6.78 -14.61
CA LEU A 73 -1.50 -7.35 -13.55
C LEU A 73 -2.17 -8.55 -12.86
N LYS A 74 -3.48 -8.47 -12.60
CA LYS A 74 -4.23 -9.56 -11.97
C LYS A 74 -4.37 -10.80 -12.87
N ALA A 75 -4.40 -10.62 -14.18
CA ALA A 75 -4.43 -11.72 -15.14
C ALA A 75 -3.08 -12.45 -15.24
N LEU A 76 -1.98 -11.79 -14.85
CA LEU A 76 -0.65 -12.37 -14.81
C LEU A 76 -0.46 -13.14 -13.51
N THR A 77 -0.83 -14.42 -13.53
CA THR A 77 -0.52 -15.35 -12.43
C THR A 77 0.95 -15.73 -12.48
N ILE A 78 1.76 -15.15 -11.59
CA ILE A 78 3.16 -15.54 -11.38
C ILE A 78 3.33 -16.07 -9.96
N SER A 79 4.11 -17.13 -9.82
CA SER A 79 4.46 -17.80 -8.58
C SER A 79 5.97 -17.77 -8.36
N SER A 80 6.42 -18.15 -7.16
CA SER A 80 7.85 -18.28 -6.88
C SER A 80 8.48 -19.36 -7.76
N GLU A 81 7.75 -20.44 -8.02
CA GLU A 81 8.16 -21.55 -8.88
C GLU A 81 8.37 -21.09 -10.33
N ASP A 82 7.50 -20.21 -10.84
CA ASP A 82 7.69 -19.59 -12.17
C ASP A 82 9.02 -18.80 -12.21
N ILE A 83 9.35 -18.05 -11.14
CA ILE A 83 10.57 -17.22 -11.08
C ILE A 83 11.83 -18.07 -10.99
N ASP A 84 11.76 -19.24 -10.35
CA ASP A 84 12.90 -20.15 -10.25
C ASP A 84 13.19 -20.87 -11.58
N GLU A 85 12.17 -21.05 -12.43
CA GLU A 85 12.31 -21.65 -13.76
C GLU A 85 13.05 -20.73 -14.75
N SER A 86 14.01 -21.28 -15.51
CA SER A 86 14.81 -20.53 -16.52
C SER A 86 14.44 -20.88 -17.96
N SER A 87 13.21 -21.35 -18.22
CA SER A 87 12.75 -21.57 -19.58
C SER A 87 12.52 -20.23 -20.30
N PRO A 88 12.71 -20.14 -21.64
CA PRO A 88 12.44 -18.90 -22.38
C PRO A 88 10.99 -18.39 -22.20
N GLU A 89 10.03 -19.30 -22.10
CA GLU A 89 8.62 -18.98 -21.85
C GLU A 89 8.42 -18.39 -20.45
N SER A 90 9.09 -18.94 -19.43
CA SER A 90 9.07 -18.37 -18.09
C SER A 90 9.69 -16.98 -18.06
N ILE A 91 10.86 -16.78 -18.68
CA ILE A 91 11.53 -15.46 -18.72
C ILE A 91 10.62 -14.38 -19.34
N GLU A 92 9.93 -14.68 -20.44
CA GLU A 92 8.98 -13.75 -21.04
C GLU A 92 7.77 -13.46 -20.15
N LYS A 93 7.24 -14.48 -19.44
CA LYS A 93 6.19 -14.31 -18.44
C LYS A 93 6.63 -13.41 -17.28
N ILE A 94 7.86 -13.59 -16.77
CA ILE A 94 8.46 -12.77 -15.71
C ILE A 94 8.61 -11.31 -16.20
N LYS A 95 9.08 -11.07 -17.43
CA LYS A 95 9.16 -9.73 -18.03
C LYS A 95 7.80 -9.05 -18.13
N LEU A 96 6.76 -9.76 -18.57
CA LEU A 96 5.39 -9.23 -18.64
C LEU A 96 4.88 -8.84 -17.26
N PHE A 97 5.12 -9.67 -16.25
CA PHE A 97 4.77 -9.39 -14.85
C PHE A 97 5.47 -8.13 -14.34
N VAL A 98 6.80 -8.04 -14.46
CA VAL A 98 7.57 -6.88 -14.00
C VAL A 98 7.08 -5.60 -14.68
N ARG A 99 6.82 -5.64 -15.98
CA ARG A 99 6.27 -4.48 -16.72
C ARG A 99 4.89 -4.07 -16.20
N ALA A 100 3.97 -5.03 -16.04
CA ALA A 100 2.62 -4.75 -15.55
C ALA A 100 2.66 -4.18 -14.13
N PHE A 101 3.54 -4.70 -13.28
CA PHE A 101 3.75 -4.22 -11.92
C PHE A 101 4.23 -2.77 -11.91
N GLN A 102 5.28 -2.45 -12.67
CA GLN A 102 5.80 -1.07 -12.79
C GLN A 102 4.72 -0.11 -13.31
N LYS A 103 3.94 -0.53 -14.31
CA LYS A 103 2.83 0.28 -14.86
C LYS A 103 1.79 0.61 -13.78
N VAL A 104 1.36 -0.39 -13.00
CA VAL A 104 0.42 -0.19 -11.88
C VAL A 104 1.02 0.74 -10.82
N ASP A 105 2.27 0.52 -10.41
CA ASP A 105 2.93 1.34 -9.40
C ASP A 105 2.99 2.82 -9.81
N ARG A 106 3.38 3.11 -11.06
CA ARG A 106 3.41 4.48 -11.62
C ARG A 106 2.03 5.14 -11.63
N LEU A 107 1.02 4.41 -12.09
CA LEU A 107 -0.35 4.93 -12.18
C LEU A 107 -0.96 5.14 -10.80
N LEU A 108 -0.67 4.26 -9.85
CA LEU A 108 -1.13 4.38 -8.47
C LEU A 108 -0.46 5.54 -7.74
N SER A 109 0.85 5.73 -7.91
CA SER A 109 1.59 6.90 -7.44
C SER A 109 1.00 8.20 -8.01
N SER A 110 0.66 8.20 -9.30
CA SER A 110 0.00 9.35 -9.95
C SER A 110 -1.44 9.56 -9.46
N ALA A 111 -2.18 8.50 -9.13
CA ALA A 111 -3.55 8.60 -8.63
C ALA A 111 -3.62 9.25 -7.24
N GLN A 112 -2.60 9.05 -6.39
CA GLN A 112 -2.57 9.54 -5.00
C GLN A 112 -2.60 11.07 -4.86
N VAL A 113 -2.34 11.83 -5.93
CA VAL A 113 -2.34 13.30 -5.87
C VAL A 113 -3.68 13.97 -6.20
N TYR A 114 -4.68 13.18 -6.60
CA TYR A 114 -6.03 13.66 -6.89
C TYR A 114 -6.91 13.65 -5.65
N ASP A 115 -7.74 14.67 -5.46
CA ASP A 115 -8.68 14.76 -4.35
C ASP A 115 -9.68 13.59 -4.38
N GLU A 116 -10.06 13.12 -5.58
CA GLU A 116 -10.95 11.97 -5.75
C GLU A 116 -10.37 10.65 -5.21
N PHE A 117 -9.04 10.55 -5.05
CA PHE A 117 -8.41 9.38 -4.45
C PHE A 117 -8.65 9.31 -2.93
N GLU A 118 -9.04 10.43 -2.30
CA GLU A 118 -9.42 10.45 -0.88
C GLU A 118 -10.73 9.69 -0.64
N ASP A 119 -11.63 9.67 -1.62
CA ASP A 119 -12.89 8.94 -1.53
C ASP A 119 -12.65 7.43 -1.52
N GLU A 120 -13.17 6.77 -0.49
CA GLU A 120 -12.94 5.34 -0.26
C GLU A 120 -13.62 4.46 -1.31
N GLU A 121 -14.80 4.84 -1.80
CA GLU A 121 -15.50 4.09 -2.85
C GLU A 121 -14.74 4.19 -4.18
N GLU A 122 -14.28 5.39 -4.52
CA GLU A 122 -13.46 5.65 -5.71
C GLU A 122 -12.17 4.84 -5.67
N ARG A 123 -11.44 4.87 -4.55
CA ARG A 123 -10.19 4.12 -4.33
C ARG A 123 -10.42 2.61 -4.39
N ASN A 124 -11.44 2.09 -3.70
CA ASN A 124 -11.76 0.66 -3.74
C ASN A 124 -12.21 0.20 -5.13
N SER A 125 -12.78 1.09 -5.95
CA SER A 125 -13.19 0.78 -7.31
C SER A 125 -12.01 0.54 -8.29
N LEU A 126 -10.78 0.91 -7.92
CA LEU A 126 -9.59 0.81 -8.78
C LEU A 126 -9.15 -0.62 -9.05
N GLY A 127 -9.59 -1.59 -8.23
CA GLY A 127 -9.23 -3.00 -8.38
C GLY A 127 -7.82 -3.36 -7.90
N ILE A 128 -7.05 -2.37 -7.44
CA ILE A 128 -5.76 -2.53 -6.78
C ILE A 128 -5.56 -1.41 -5.75
N THR A 129 -4.96 -1.76 -4.62
CA THR A 129 -4.60 -0.82 -3.54
C THR A 129 -3.09 -0.80 -3.35
N VAL A 130 -2.56 0.22 -2.66
CA VAL A 130 -1.13 0.31 -2.32
C VAL A 130 -0.70 -0.92 -1.53
N GLN A 131 -1.54 -1.35 -0.58
CA GLN A 131 -1.32 -2.57 0.20
C GLN A 131 -1.22 -3.82 -0.67
N LYS A 132 -2.14 -3.97 -1.64
CA LYS A 132 -2.12 -5.13 -2.53
C LYS A 132 -0.86 -5.15 -3.40
N LEU A 133 -0.39 -3.98 -3.82
CA LEU A 133 0.85 -3.84 -4.57
C LEU A 133 2.09 -4.16 -3.71
N GLN A 134 2.14 -3.66 -2.47
CA GLN A 134 3.20 -3.97 -1.50
C GLN A 134 3.27 -5.47 -1.17
N SER A 135 2.13 -6.17 -1.14
CA SER A 135 2.08 -7.63 -0.91
C SER A 135 2.81 -8.42 -1.99
N MET A 136 2.85 -7.85 -3.19
CA MET A 136 3.47 -8.44 -4.37
C MET A 136 4.90 -7.89 -4.58
N ALA A 137 5.37 -6.92 -3.78
CA ALA A 137 6.66 -6.26 -3.97
C ALA A 137 7.86 -7.21 -3.78
N GLY A 138 7.78 -8.16 -2.86
CA GLY A 138 8.83 -9.18 -2.69
C GLY A 138 8.94 -10.09 -3.93
N LEU A 139 7.79 -10.51 -4.48
CA LEU A 139 7.73 -11.30 -5.71
C LEU A 139 8.27 -10.49 -6.91
N TYR A 140 7.91 -9.21 -6.99
CA TYR A 140 8.48 -8.28 -7.96
C TYR A 140 9.99 -8.17 -7.83
N GLN A 141 10.54 -8.02 -6.62
CA GLN A 141 11.98 -7.89 -6.42
C GLN A 141 12.72 -9.15 -6.90
N ASN A 142 12.21 -10.33 -6.58
CA ASN A 142 12.77 -11.60 -7.03
C ASN A 142 12.73 -11.71 -8.57
N ALA A 143 11.57 -11.41 -9.17
CA ALA A 143 11.38 -11.39 -10.62
C ALA A 143 12.32 -10.38 -11.33
N HIS A 144 12.46 -9.19 -10.75
CA HIS A 144 13.30 -8.11 -11.25
C HIS A 144 14.79 -8.50 -11.22
N GLU A 145 15.26 -9.05 -10.10
CA GLU A 145 16.63 -9.58 -9.97
C GLU A 145 16.91 -10.73 -10.95
N LYS A 146 15.94 -11.62 -11.17
CA LYS A 146 16.03 -12.70 -12.16
C LYS A 146 16.23 -12.14 -13.57
N ILE A 147 15.41 -11.19 -14.01
CA ILE A 147 15.57 -10.55 -15.32
C ILE A 147 16.90 -9.81 -15.41
N LYS A 148 17.35 -9.13 -14.35
CA LYS A 148 18.63 -8.41 -14.35
C LYS A 148 19.83 -9.36 -14.54
N LYS A 149 19.74 -10.59 -14.01
CA LYS A 149 20.79 -11.62 -14.14
C LYS A 149 20.73 -12.37 -15.47
N GLU A 150 19.54 -12.72 -15.94
CA GLU A 150 19.34 -13.62 -17.09
C GLU A 150 18.98 -12.88 -18.39
N GLY A 151 18.48 -11.64 -18.31
CA GLY A 151 17.97 -10.84 -19.42
C GLY A 151 18.94 -9.79 -19.96
N GLY A 152 20.25 -10.00 -19.82
CA GLY A 152 21.31 -9.04 -20.16
C GLY A 152 21.44 -8.63 -21.64
N ASP A 153 20.51 -9.00 -22.51
CA ASP A 153 20.53 -8.62 -23.93
C ASP A 153 19.10 -8.55 -24.52
N ASP A 154 18.21 -7.80 -23.85
CA ASP A 154 16.92 -7.45 -24.47
C ASP A 154 17.13 -6.30 -25.47
N PRO A 155 16.95 -6.51 -26.79
CA PRO A 155 17.17 -5.49 -27.81
C PRO A 155 16.14 -4.36 -27.76
N ASN A 156 15.17 -4.39 -26.83
CA ASN A 156 14.12 -3.39 -26.70
C ASN A 156 14.12 -2.68 -25.32
N PRO A 157 15.13 -1.83 -25.03
CA PRO A 157 15.28 -1.12 -23.75
C PRO A 157 14.15 -0.12 -23.43
N LEU A 158 13.23 0.13 -24.36
CA LEU A 158 12.11 1.06 -24.19
C LEU A 158 10.96 0.48 -23.36
N MET A 159 10.93 -0.83 -23.06
CA MET A 159 9.72 -1.50 -22.54
C MET A 159 9.86 -2.12 -21.15
N LEU A 160 11.06 -2.18 -20.57
CA LEU A 160 11.30 -2.70 -19.22
C LEU A 160 12.32 -1.80 -18.54
N ASP A 161 11.93 -1.13 -17.46
CA ASP A 161 12.79 -0.19 -16.76
C ASP A 161 13.51 -0.93 -15.61
N LEU A 162 14.73 -1.41 -15.89
CA LEU A 162 15.54 -2.17 -14.93
C LEU A 162 16.13 -1.32 -13.79
N ASP A 163 16.04 0.00 -13.92
CA ASP A 163 16.46 0.97 -12.90
C ASP A 163 15.25 1.58 -12.16
N TYR A 164 14.05 1.03 -12.37
CA TYR A 164 12.84 1.53 -11.76
C TYR A 164 12.81 1.30 -10.25
N GLU A 165 12.70 2.39 -9.49
CA GLU A 165 12.38 2.36 -8.08
C GLU A 165 10.86 2.43 -7.88
N LEU A 166 10.29 1.50 -7.11
CA LEU A 166 8.87 1.52 -6.77
C LEU A 166 8.50 2.83 -6.05
N GLU A 167 7.61 3.62 -6.64
CA GLU A 167 7.23 4.94 -6.16
C GLU A 167 6.11 4.85 -5.11
N ALA A 168 5.03 4.13 -5.42
CA ALA A 168 3.85 4.08 -4.55
C ALA A 168 4.16 3.31 -3.26
N VAL A 169 4.89 2.19 -3.37
CA VAL A 169 5.32 1.38 -2.22
C VAL A 169 6.29 2.15 -1.33
N LYS A 170 7.33 2.77 -1.92
CA LYS A 170 8.34 3.54 -1.17
C LYS A 170 7.75 4.76 -0.47
N SER A 171 6.83 5.47 -1.12
CA SER A 171 6.12 6.61 -0.51
C SER A 171 5.35 6.17 0.75
N PHE A 172 4.65 5.05 0.67
CA PHE A 172 3.90 4.49 1.80
C PHE A 172 4.83 4.10 2.97
N GLU A 173 5.91 3.37 2.70
CA GLU A 173 6.91 2.98 3.72
C GLU A 173 7.59 4.20 4.37
N VAL A 174 7.93 5.22 3.58
CA VAL A 174 8.53 6.47 4.09
C VAL A 174 7.56 7.20 5.01
N ASN A 175 6.28 7.26 4.65
CA ASN A 175 5.26 7.90 5.47
C ASN A 175 5.03 7.16 6.79
N TYR A 176 4.99 5.82 6.77
CA TYR A 176 4.93 5.00 7.98
C TYR A 176 6.12 5.23 8.90
N ASN A 177 7.34 5.08 8.37
CA ASN A 177 8.57 5.25 9.14
C ASN A 177 8.70 6.68 9.69
N TYR A 178 8.28 7.69 8.94
CA TYR A 178 8.22 9.06 9.42
C TYR A 178 7.28 9.20 10.62
N LEU A 179 6.06 8.65 10.52
CA LEU A 179 5.09 8.68 11.61
C LEU A 179 5.61 7.94 12.85
N MET A 180 6.23 6.77 12.69
CA MET A 180 6.82 6.02 13.81
C MET A 180 7.96 6.79 14.47
N ASN A 181 8.87 7.38 13.68
CA ASN A 181 9.93 8.24 14.19
C ASN A 181 9.39 9.48 14.91
N LEU A 182 8.32 10.09 14.38
CA LEU A 182 7.65 11.22 15.02
C LEU A 182 7.08 10.80 16.39
N ILE A 183 6.41 9.66 16.47
CA ILE A 183 5.87 9.13 17.74
C ILE A 183 7.01 8.76 18.70
N GLN A 184 8.10 8.19 18.20
CA GLN A 184 9.30 7.84 18.98
C GLN A 184 9.88 9.05 19.73
N THR A 185 9.78 10.26 19.18
CA THR A 185 10.26 11.48 19.88
C THR A 185 9.53 11.77 21.19
N PHE A 186 8.35 11.19 21.39
CA PHE A 186 7.54 11.35 22.60
C PHE A 186 7.69 10.17 23.57
N VAL A 187 8.38 9.09 23.17
CA VAL A 187 8.65 7.95 24.05
C VAL A 187 9.76 8.33 25.05
N PRO A 188 9.54 8.17 26.37
CA PRO A 188 10.57 8.49 27.36
C PRO A 188 11.81 7.62 27.23
N ASN A 189 12.98 8.19 27.54
CA ASN A 189 14.21 7.41 27.69
C ASN A 189 14.26 6.82 29.11
N GLU A 190 14.85 5.62 29.27
CA GLU A 190 14.99 4.95 30.59
C GLU A 190 15.70 5.80 31.65
N LYS A 191 16.49 6.79 31.24
CA LYS A 191 17.29 7.66 32.12
C LYS A 191 16.61 8.97 32.48
N THR A 192 15.50 9.33 31.85
CA THR A 192 14.82 10.61 32.04
C THR A 192 13.57 10.38 32.86
N THR A 193 13.56 10.91 34.08
CA THR A 193 12.44 10.80 35.04
C THR A 193 11.33 11.82 34.80
N GLU A 194 11.53 12.75 33.87
CA GLU A 194 10.55 13.77 33.50
C GLU A 194 9.57 13.21 32.48
N LYS A 195 8.26 13.37 32.75
CA LYS A 195 7.22 13.15 31.75
C LYS A 195 7.49 14.08 30.58
N THR A 196 7.67 13.52 29.37
CA THR A 196 7.60 14.32 28.15
C THR A 196 6.15 14.80 28.02
N GLU A 197 5.86 16.02 28.50
CA GLU A 197 4.55 16.62 28.29
C GLU A 197 4.33 16.83 26.79
N ILE A 198 3.34 16.13 26.24
CA ILE A 198 2.93 16.28 24.85
C ILE A 198 2.05 17.52 24.77
N ASP A 199 2.56 18.57 24.15
CA ASP A 199 1.79 19.80 23.97
C ASP A 199 0.63 19.60 22.98
N PRO A 200 -0.47 20.37 23.08
CA PRO A 200 -1.64 20.21 22.21
C PRO A 200 -1.37 20.34 20.71
N LYS A 201 -0.36 21.12 20.30
CA LYS A 201 0.03 21.24 18.88
C LYS A 201 0.76 20.00 18.39
N ALA A 202 1.60 19.41 19.25
CA ALA A 202 2.24 18.13 18.97
C ALA A 202 1.21 17.00 18.83
N ASP A 203 0.24 16.90 19.73
CA ASP A 203 -0.87 15.92 19.63
C ASP A 203 -1.68 16.13 18.34
N ALA A 204 -2.06 17.37 18.01
CA ALA A 204 -2.79 17.67 16.78
C ALA A 204 -1.97 17.30 15.52
N ARG A 205 -0.65 17.51 15.55
CA ARG A 205 0.24 17.14 14.44
C ARG A 205 0.29 15.63 14.25
N VAL A 206 0.53 14.87 15.32
CA VAL A 206 0.60 13.40 15.26
C VAL A 206 -0.73 12.83 14.79
N LYS A 207 -1.86 13.27 15.36
CA LYS A 207 -3.20 12.87 14.91
C LYS A 207 -3.45 13.13 13.44
N LYS A 208 -3.01 14.29 12.92
CA LYS A 208 -3.12 14.57 11.49
C LYS A 208 -2.35 13.55 10.63
N PHE A 209 -1.14 13.16 11.04
CA PHE A 209 -0.37 12.15 10.31
C PHE A 209 -0.97 10.74 10.44
N ILE A 210 -1.56 10.40 11.58
CA ILE A 210 -2.30 9.15 11.77
C ILE A 210 -3.51 9.10 10.82
N GLU A 211 -4.30 10.18 10.75
CA GLU A 211 -5.43 10.28 9.83
C GLU A 211 -4.99 10.19 8.36
N LEU A 212 -3.87 10.83 8.01
CA LEU A 212 -3.29 10.68 6.68
C LEU A 212 -2.88 9.23 6.38
N TYR A 213 -2.28 8.54 7.35
CA TYR A 213 -1.87 7.15 7.19
C TYR A 213 -3.05 6.18 7.09
N LYS A 214 -4.13 6.40 7.86
CA LYS A 214 -5.38 5.62 7.79
C LYS A 214 -5.99 5.61 6.40
N ARG A 215 -5.83 6.68 5.61
CA ARG A 215 -6.28 6.74 4.20
C ARG A 215 -5.67 5.65 3.33
N SER A 216 -4.46 5.23 3.67
CA SER A 216 -3.71 4.19 2.97
C SER A 216 -3.81 2.81 3.63
N ASN A 217 -3.84 2.75 4.97
CA ASN A 217 -4.08 1.52 5.72
C ASN A 217 -4.87 1.81 7.01
N THR A 218 -6.19 1.65 6.95
CA THR A 218 -7.08 1.91 8.09
C THR A 218 -6.77 1.01 9.29
N ALA A 219 -6.56 -0.29 9.08
CA ALA A 219 -6.35 -1.26 10.16
C ALA A 219 -5.09 -0.95 10.97
N ILE A 220 -3.97 -0.70 10.30
CA ILE A 220 -2.73 -0.30 11.00
C ILE A 220 -2.87 1.11 11.59
N GLY A 221 -3.53 2.03 10.88
CA GLY A 221 -3.78 3.38 11.38
C GLY A 221 -4.57 3.42 12.69
N GLU A 222 -5.57 2.55 12.86
CA GLU A 222 -6.29 2.37 14.13
C GLU A 222 -5.39 1.84 15.25
N ILE A 223 -4.48 0.91 14.94
CA ILE A 223 -3.51 0.40 15.92
C ILE A 223 -2.54 1.52 16.35
N ILE A 224 -2.08 2.33 15.40
CA ILE A 224 -1.20 3.48 15.68
C ILE A 224 -1.93 4.50 16.55
N GLU A 225 -3.20 4.80 16.24
CA GLU A 225 -4.02 5.72 17.03
C GLU A 225 -4.18 5.24 18.46
N LYS A 226 -4.55 3.96 18.63
CA LYS A 226 -4.68 3.37 19.96
C LYS A 226 -3.35 3.40 20.71
N PHE A 227 -2.24 3.09 20.05
CA PHE A 227 -0.91 3.20 20.66
C PHE A 227 -0.57 4.64 21.06
N TRP A 228 -0.90 5.63 20.23
CA TRP A 228 -0.70 7.04 20.56
C TRP A 228 -1.48 7.47 21.80
N ASP A 229 -2.72 6.99 21.95
CA ASP A 229 -3.53 7.24 23.14
C ASP A 229 -2.96 6.54 24.39
N ASP A 230 -2.53 5.29 24.26
CA ASP A 230 -1.88 4.55 25.35
C ASP A 230 -0.57 5.24 25.79
N LEU A 231 0.23 5.74 24.85
CA LEU A 231 1.48 6.46 25.13
C LEU A 231 1.23 7.75 25.90
N LYS A 232 0.15 8.48 25.58
CA LYS A 232 -0.24 9.70 26.32
C LYS A 232 -0.69 9.40 27.74
N GLN A 233 -1.41 8.30 27.95
CA GLN A 233 -1.93 7.92 29.26
C GLN A 233 -0.83 7.36 30.17
N GLU A 234 -0.02 6.44 29.65
CA GLU A 234 0.96 5.67 30.41
C GLU A 234 2.34 5.65 29.72
N PRO A 235 3.01 6.81 29.58
CA PRO A 235 4.26 6.93 28.80
C PRO A 235 5.40 6.05 29.34
N ASN A 236 5.44 5.84 30.65
CA ASN A 236 6.48 5.05 31.31
C ASN A 236 6.43 3.56 30.97
N ASN A 237 5.29 3.02 30.53
CA ASN A 237 5.19 1.63 30.09
C ASN A 237 5.98 1.34 28.80
N PHE A 238 6.33 2.41 28.08
CA PHE A 238 7.01 2.37 26.80
C PHE A 238 8.44 2.90 26.88
N ALA A 239 8.92 3.29 28.07
CA ALA A 239 10.22 3.90 28.24
C ALA A 239 11.34 2.99 27.69
N GLY A 240 12.23 3.57 26.86
CA GLY A 240 13.34 2.87 26.23
C GLY A 240 12.96 1.88 25.12
N LYS A 241 11.67 1.70 24.83
CA LYS A 241 11.21 0.78 23.78
C LYS A 241 11.19 1.47 22.42
N ASP A 242 11.43 0.67 21.40
CA ASP A 242 11.32 1.08 20.00
C ASP A 242 9.87 0.97 19.53
N VAL A 243 9.34 2.05 18.95
CA VAL A 243 7.96 2.13 18.48
C VAL A 243 7.69 1.11 17.37
N LEU A 244 8.62 0.88 16.43
CA LEU A 244 8.43 -0.11 15.37
C LEU A 244 8.28 -1.51 15.95
N VAL A 245 9.07 -1.85 16.98
CA VAL A 245 8.97 -3.13 17.69
C VAL A 245 7.63 -3.28 18.40
N ILE A 246 7.14 -2.23 19.07
CA ILE A 246 5.83 -2.22 19.72
C ILE A 246 4.70 -2.40 18.69
N MET A 247 4.77 -1.69 17.57
CA MET A 247 3.77 -1.81 16.52
C MET A 247 3.75 -3.21 15.92
N TYR A 248 4.92 -3.80 15.67
CA TYR A 248 5.04 -5.18 15.22
C TYR A 248 4.41 -6.17 16.21
N SER A 249 4.67 -6.02 17.51
CA SER A 249 4.12 -6.92 18.52
C SER A 249 2.60 -6.80 18.63
N ARG A 250 2.05 -5.58 18.60
CA ARG A 250 0.60 -5.34 18.64
C ARG A 250 -0.13 -5.96 17.45
N VAL A 251 0.44 -5.81 16.26
CA VAL A 251 -0.11 -6.43 15.04
C VAL A 251 -0.11 -7.95 15.17
N ARG A 252 1.01 -8.53 15.60
CA ARG A 252 1.12 -9.98 15.81
C ARG A 252 0.11 -10.50 16.84
N GLU A 253 -0.05 -9.81 17.96
CA GLU A 253 -1.03 -10.16 19.00
C GLU A 253 -2.47 -10.17 18.44
N ILE A 254 -2.85 -9.15 17.65
CA ILE A 254 -4.17 -9.10 17.02
C ILE A 254 -4.37 -10.26 16.03
N GLN A 255 -3.36 -10.57 15.23
CA GLN A 255 -3.40 -11.71 14.31
C GLN A 255 -3.55 -13.04 15.07
N ASP A 256 -2.76 -13.25 16.12
CA ASP A 256 -2.78 -14.48 16.91
C ASP A 256 -4.14 -14.66 17.61
N VAL A 257 -4.73 -13.59 18.15
CA VAL A 257 -6.09 -13.63 18.71
C VAL A 257 -7.13 -13.99 17.64
N ALA A 258 -7.05 -13.39 16.44
CA ALA A 258 -7.98 -13.70 15.37
C ALA A 258 -7.87 -15.16 14.90
N LEU A 259 -6.64 -15.70 14.80
CA LEU A 259 -6.40 -17.11 14.48
C LEU A 259 -6.91 -18.04 15.57
N GLN A 260 -6.68 -17.70 16.84
CA GLN A 260 -7.15 -18.50 17.98
C GLN A 260 -8.68 -18.57 18.01
N MET A 261 -9.37 -17.44 17.86
CA MET A 261 -10.83 -17.41 17.78
C MET A 261 -11.37 -18.22 16.61
N PHE A 262 -10.69 -18.19 15.46
CA PHE A 262 -11.07 -18.98 14.30
C PHE A 262 -10.84 -20.48 14.52
N SER A 263 -9.71 -20.85 15.14
CA SER A 263 -9.37 -22.23 15.50
C SER A 263 -10.46 -22.83 16.38
N GLU A 264 -10.86 -22.10 17.42
CA GLU A 264 -11.91 -22.51 18.35
C GLU A 264 -13.27 -22.63 17.68
N GLU A 265 -13.69 -21.64 16.89
CA GLU A 265 -15.00 -21.64 16.23
C GLU A 265 -15.12 -22.77 15.19
N TRP A 266 -14.10 -22.93 14.34
CA TRP A 266 -14.17 -23.81 13.18
C TRP A 266 -13.50 -25.18 13.38
N ALA A 267 -12.99 -25.45 14.59
CA ALA A 267 -12.23 -26.65 14.92
C ALA A 267 -11.06 -26.88 13.95
N VAL A 268 -10.29 -25.83 13.65
CA VAL A 268 -9.11 -25.92 12.79
C VAL A 268 -7.87 -25.88 13.67
N PRO A 269 -6.93 -26.85 13.57
CA PRO A 269 -5.69 -26.83 14.35
C PRO A 269 -4.93 -25.51 14.16
N ILE A 270 -4.44 -24.94 15.26
CA ILE A 270 -3.75 -23.64 15.22
C ILE A 270 -2.44 -23.72 14.43
N GLU A 271 -1.79 -24.88 14.40
CA GLU A 271 -0.59 -25.14 13.60
C GLU A 271 -0.88 -25.04 12.10
N GLU A 272 -2.04 -25.53 11.65
CA GLU A 272 -2.48 -25.41 10.25
C GLU A 272 -2.70 -23.93 9.90
N LEU A 273 -3.38 -23.17 10.76
CA LEU A 273 -3.63 -21.74 10.56
C LEU A 273 -2.33 -20.93 10.51
N ASN A 274 -1.38 -21.22 11.40
CA ASN A 274 -0.08 -20.55 11.41
C ASN A 274 0.73 -20.86 10.15
N ALA A 275 0.78 -22.12 9.71
CA ALA A 275 1.45 -22.50 8.46
C ALA A 275 0.83 -21.80 7.24
N VAL A 276 -0.50 -21.68 7.20
CA VAL A 276 -1.19 -20.96 6.13
C VAL A 276 -0.91 -19.45 6.22
N ARG A 277 -0.95 -18.83 7.40
CA ARG A 277 -0.57 -17.42 7.59
C ARG A 277 0.84 -17.14 7.08
N ASP A 278 1.80 -17.98 7.44
CA ASP A 278 3.22 -17.75 7.14
C ASP A 278 3.54 -17.94 5.65
N SER A 279 2.78 -18.79 4.95
CA SER A 279 2.92 -19.03 3.50
C SER A 279 2.03 -18.17 2.62
N TRP A 280 1.02 -17.50 3.19
CA TRP A 280 0.03 -16.73 2.43
C TRP A 280 0.54 -15.34 2.04
N ASN A 281 0.63 -15.10 0.73
CA ASN A 281 1.13 -13.87 0.11
C ASN A 281 0.02 -12.85 -0.23
N GLY A 282 -1.15 -12.96 0.41
CA GLY A 282 -2.32 -12.13 0.11
C GLY A 282 -3.09 -12.56 -1.15
N GLY A 283 -2.75 -13.70 -1.75
CA GLY A 283 -3.41 -14.30 -2.91
C GLY A 283 -4.67 -15.10 -2.57
N GLU A 284 -4.92 -16.19 -3.30
CA GLU A 284 -6.00 -17.10 -2.97
C GLU A 284 -5.74 -17.77 -1.60
N VAL A 285 -6.78 -17.89 -0.79
CA VAL A 285 -6.67 -18.47 0.55
C VAL A 285 -6.59 -19.99 0.41
N PRO A 286 -5.52 -20.64 0.92
CA PRO A 286 -5.38 -22.08 0.89
C PRO A 286 -6.57 -22.79 1.54
N GLU A 287 -6.89 -23.99 1.03
CA GLU A 287 -7.98 -24.78 1.61
C GLU A 287 -7.57 -25.34 2.98
N LEU A 288 -8.38 -25.04 3.99
CA LEU A 288 -8.22 -25.56 5.35
C LEU A 288 -8.90 -26.93 5.45
N ASN A 289 -8.24 -27.88 6.11
CA ASN A 289 -8.77 -29.22 6.35
C ASN A 289 -9.86 -29.20 7.42
N GLY A 290 -9.53 -28.64 8.59
CA GLY A 290 -10.41 -28.60 9.76
C GLY A 290 -10.77 -29.98 10.33
N ASN A 291 -11.25 -29.99 11.57
CA ASN A 291 -11.67 -31.20 12.28
C ASN A 291 -13.20 -31.25 12.40
N TYR A 292 -13.84 -31.91 11.42
CA TYR A 292 -15.29 -32.03 11.40
C TYR A 292 -15.85 -32.80 12.61
N ASP A 293 -15.14 -33.82 13.09
CA ASP A 293 -15.64 -34.64 14.19
C ASP A 293 -15.76 -33.80 15.47
N GLU A 294 -14.77 -32.94 15.73
CA GLU A 294 -14.79 -31.97 16.81
C GLU A 294 -15.82 -30.84 16.61
N TYR A 295 -15.97 -30.35 15.38
CA TYR A 295 -16.98 -29.33 15.05
C TYR A 295 -18.42 -29.85 15.23
N SER A 296 -18.70 -31.07 14.76
CA SER A 296 -20.02 -31.69 14.82
C SER A 296 -20.50 -31.98 16.25
N GLY A 297 -19.59 -32.03 17.22
CA GLY A 297 -19.93 -32.12 18.64
C GLY A 297 -20.59 -30.85 19.19
N ARG A 298 -20.46 -29.70 18.50
CA ARG A 298 -20.98 -28.38 18.91
C ARG A 298 -22.05 -27.83 17.98
N HIS A 299 -22.13 -28.32 16.75
CA HIS A 299 -23.04 -27.82 15.72
C HIS A 299 -23.74 -28.95 14.97
N ASP A 300 -25.05 -28.79 14.73
CA ASP A 300 -25.86 -29.71 13.93
C ASP A 300 -25.83 -29.32 12.45
N GLU A 301 -24.70 -29.55 11.78
CA GLU A 301 -24.53 -29.34 10.34
C GLU A 301 -23.84 -30.52 9.67
N SER A 302 -24.15 -30.78 8.39
CA SER A 302 -23.51 -31.84 7.61
C SER A 302 -22.05 -31.51 7.24
N LYS A 303 -21.23 -32.53 7.05
CA LYS A 303 -19.81 -32.39 6.64
C LYS A 303 -19.60 -31.55 5.37
N LEU A 304 -20.50 -31.67 4.38
CA LEU A 304 -20.48 -30.87 3.17
C LEU A 304 -20.74 -29.38 3.46
N ARG A 305 -21.71 -29.10 4.33
CA ARG A 305 -22.06 -27.73 4.73
C ARG A 305 -20.96 -27.09 5.57
N TYR A 306 -20.38 -27.84 6.51
CA TYR A 306 -19.19 -27.43 7.26
C TYR A 306 -18.05 -27.02 6.32
N LYS A 307 -17.64 -27.87 5.37
CA LYS A 307 -16.56 -27.53 4.42
C LYS A 307 -16.87 -26.28 3.59
N HIS A 308 -18.11 -26.12 3.13
CA HIS A 308 -18.52 -24.93 2.38
C HIS A 308 -18.40 -23.66 3.24
N ASN A 309 -18.92 -23.71 4.46
CA ASN A 309 -18.90 -22.60 5.41
C ASN A 309 -17.47 -22.26 5.86
N LEU A 310 -16.64 -23.27 6.12
CA LEU A 310 -15.23 -23.13 6.49
C LEU A 310 -14.46 -22.36 5.43
N ARG A 311 -14.60 -22.72 4.14
CA ARG A 311 -13.93 -21.98 3.05
C ARG A 311 -14.37 -20.52 2.98
N LYS A 312 -15.66 -20.24 3.20
CA LYS A 312 -16.18 -18.87 3.22
C LYS A 312 -15.64 -18.08 4.42
N ALA A 313 -15.58 -18.72 5.58
CA ALA A 313 -15.05 -18.13 6.80
C ALA A 313 -13.54 -17.86 6.69
N ALA A 314 -12.77 -18.82 6.14
CA ALA A 314 -11.35 -18.67 5.87
C ALA A 314 -11.08 -17.49 4.95
N LYS A 315 -11.84 -17.35 3.84
CA LYS A 315 -11.76 -16.18 2.97
C LYS A 315 -11.98 -14.87 3.73
N LYS A 316 -12.98 -14.81 4.61
CA LYS A 316 -13.25 -13.63 5.42
C LYS A 316 -12.12 -13.32 6.41
N LEU A 317 -11.59 -14.33 7.09
CA LEU A 317 -10.47 -14.17 8.03
C LEU A 317 -9.24 -13.64 7.31
N PHE A 318 -8.74 -14.36 6.30
CA PHE A 318 -7.49 -14.01 5.65
C PHE A 318 -7.60 -12.69 4.88
N ILE A 319 -8.61 -12.54 4.03
CA ILE A 319 -8.72 -11.35 3.15
C ILE A 319 -9.14 -10.10 3.93
N ASN A 320 -10.11 -10.21 4.83
CA ASN A 320 -10.68 -9.01 5.46
C ASN A 320 -10.03 -8.68 6.81
N THR A 321 -9.40 -9.65 7.48
CA THR A 321 -8.84 -9.47 8.83
C THR A 321 -7.33 -9.48 8.82
N LEU A 322 -6.70 -10.49 8.22
CA LEU A 322 -5.24 -10.65 8.28
C LEU A 322 -4.49 -9.83 7.22
N ALA A 323 -4.99 -9.75 5.99
CA ALA A 323 -4.34 -8.99 4.91
C ALA A 323 -4.06 -7.52 5.28
N PRO A 324 -5.01 -6.77 5.86
CA PRO A 324 -4.77 -5.39 6.29
C PRO A 324 -3.67 -5.24 7.34
N LEU A 325 -3.39 -6.32 8.09
CA LEU A 325 -2.43 -6.37 9.20
C LEU A 325 -1.04 -6.86 8.78
N GLN A 326 -0.83 -7.37 7.57
CA GLN A 326 0.45 -7.94 7.16
C GLN A 326 1.51 -6.90 6.76
N GLN A 327 1.19 -5.61 6.71
CA GLN A 327 2.02 -4.62 6.03
C GLN A 327 2.13 -3.30 6.80
N PHE A 328 3.37 -2.85 6.95
CA PHE A 328 3.77 -1.60 7.58
C PHE A 328 4.17 -0.58 6.52
#